data_AF-A0A1I6LWA2-F1
#
_entry.id   AF-A0A1I6LWA2-F1
#
_cell.length_a   1.000
_cell.length_b   1.000
_cell.length_c   1.000
_cell.angle_alpha   90.00
_cell.angle_beta   90.00
_cell.angle_gamma   90.00
#
_symmetry.space_group_name_H-M   'P 1'
#
loop_
_entity.id
_entity.type
_entity.pdbx_description
1 polymer ?
#
loop_
_entity_poly.entity_id
_entity_poly.type
_entity_poly.pdbx_seq_one_letter_code
_entity_poly.pdbx_strand_id
1 'polypeptide(L)'
;MDGERRRLLVGTAGGLAALAGCSSPFEFGSSGSDATGEGGSQNLGDGYHAPSLEERPDGWEVTDTRRSTFEREKFGVGVKGYASTKVYEETALREAVSEKTRGQFDGRLATFFATKINLTGEATAAAGVDRISEFAKDRFEGELDNQNLGNVREVEPGGSTPDVGGEVYEYRGEYETPEISRTVDVPDVGTRELVIPADTLPVAGLVSVWKPSNGVAYVGGGAFPAANYAQEDTISITSEAGDGIDLVVRVNLGIDPGALRSDVVTMTEQVG
;
A
#
# COMPACT_ATOMS: atom_id res chain seq x y z
N MET A 1 32.92 -10.23 41.91
CA MET A 1 31.61 -9.66 42.25
C MET A 1 30.74 -9.89 41.03
N ASP A 2 29.98 -10.96 41.03
CA ASP A 2 28.99 -11.24 39.98
C ASP A 2 27.78 -10.35 40.28
N GLY A 3 27.62 -9.29 39.50
CA GLY A 3 26.47 -8.40 39.59
C GLY A 3 25.24 -9.09 39.04
N GLU A 4 24.22 -9.23 39.87
CA GLU A 4 22.95 -9.87 39.54
C GLU A 4 22.15 -8.97 38.57
N ARG A 5 22.04 -9.36 37.29
CA ARG A 5 21.32 -8.59 36.27
C ARG A 5 19.83 -8.85 36.35
N ARG A 6 19.03 -7.77 36.41
CA ARG A 6 17.56 -7.86 36.45
C ARG A 6 16.97 -7.53 35.08
N ARG A 7 16.03 -8.35 34.62
CA ARG A 7 15.33 -8.20 33.33
C ARG A 7 13.96 -7.56 33.57
N LEU A 8 13.68 -6.45 32.88
CA LEU A 8 12.43 -5.72 33.00
C LEU A 8 11.73 -5.68 31.64
N LEU A 9 10.47 -6.12 31.60
CA LEU A 9 9.63 -6.14 30.40
C LEU A 9 8.66 -4.96 30.45
N VAL A 10 8.75 -4.06 29.48
CA VAL A 10 7.84 -2.92 29.38
C VAL A 10 6.78 -3.23 28.33
N GLY A 11 5.57 -3.55 28.80
CA GLY A 11 4.37 -3.69 27.96
C GLY A 11 3.71 -2.33 27.68
N THR A 12 3.21 -2.12 26.47
CA THR A 12 2.59 -0.87 26.02
C THR A 12 1.12 -0.77 26.44
N ALA A 13 0.80 0.09 27.42
CA ALA A 13 -0.57 0.55 27.69
C ALA A 13 -0.58 2.04 28.08
N GLY A 14 -1.34 2.85 27.34
CA GLY A 14 -1.89 4.15 27.79
C GLY A 14 -1.10 5.44 27.51
N GLY A 15 -1.84 6.49 27.09
CA GLY A 15 -1.67 7.87 27.57
C GLY A 15 -1.23 8.97 26.59
N LEU A 16 -2.24 9.65 26.01
CA LEU A 16 -2.38 11.08 25.64
C LEU A 16 -1.31 11.88 24.85
N ALA A 17 -1.81 12.37 23.70
CA ALA A 17 -1.78 13.75 23.19
C ALA A 17 -0.66 14.22 22.22
N ALA A 18 -1.17 14.68 21.07
CA ALA A 18 -0.67 15.70 20.15
C ALA A 18 0.68 15.44 19.45
N LEU A 19 0.64 15.31 18.12
CA LEU A 19 0.93 16.42 17.21
C LEU A 19 0.50 16.01 15.79
N ALA A 20 -0.28 16.90 15.19
CA ALA A 20 -0.71 16.82 13.81
C ALA A 20 0.44 17.17 12.85
N GLY A 21 0.48 16.51 11.72
CA GLY A 21 1.19 16.97 10.53
C GLY A 21 2.06 15.90 9.92
N CYS A 22 1.71 15.45 8.72
CA CYS A 22 2.53 15.73 7.54
C CYS A 22 1.80 15.32 6.24
N SER A 23 1.66 16.31 5.37
CA SER A 23 1.76 16.25 3.90
C SER A 23 1.05 15.11 3.17
N SER A 24 -0.06 15.45 2.53
CA SER A 24 -0.66 14.73 1.41
C SER A 24 0.22 14.81 0.15
N PRO A 25 0.73 13.71 -0.42
CA PRO A 25 1.37 13.71 -1.72
C PRO A 25 0.65 12.69 -2.63
N PHE A 26 -0.46 13.08 -3.24
CA PHE A 26 -1.03 12.31 -4.36
C PHE A 26 -1.50 13.28 -5.43
N GLU A 27 -0.54 13.76 -6.24
CA GLU A 27 -0.83 14.38 -7.53
C GLU A 27 -0.51 13.36 -8.62
N PHE A 28 -1.56 12.78 -9.18
CA PHE A 28 -1.46 11.97 -10.39
C PHE A 28 -1.33 12.93 -11.59
N GLY A 29 -0.09 13.22 -12.00
CA GLY A 29 0.20 13.72 -13.34
C GLY A 29 0.87 15.08 -13.43
N SER A 30 2.20 15.07 -13.56
CA SER A 30 2.86 15.77 -14.66
C SER A 30 4.28 15.29 -14.84
N SER A 31 4.52 14.59 -15.95
CA SER A 31 5.79 14.65 -16.65
C SER A 31 5.50 14.50 -18.15
N GLY A 32 5.77 15.59 -18.88
CA GLY A 32 5.33 15.86 -20.24
C GLY A 32 5.90 14.93 -21.31
N SER A 33 5.25 14.82 -22.47
CA SER A 33 5.37 15.87 -23.49
C SER A 33 4.17 15.84 -24.47
N ASP A 34 3.69 17.02 -24.83
CA ASP A 34 2.68 17.34 -25.86
C ASP A 34 1.26 16.76 -25.70
N ALA A 35 0.51 17.31 -24.73
CA ALA A 35 -0.92 17.52 -24.89
C ALA A 35 -1.36 18.75 -24.07
N THR A 36 -1.47 19.90 -24.73
CA THR A 36 -2.21 21.05 -24.20
C THR A 36 -3.69 20.64 -24.08
N GLY A 37 -4.10 20.28 -22.88
CA GLY A 37 -5.49 20.07 -22.52
C GLY A 37 -5.66 20.39 -21.04
N GLU A 38 -6.15 21.59 -20.75
CA GLU A 38 -6.62 21.99 -19.43
C GLU A 38 -7.46 20.87 -18.79
N GLY A 39 -7.25 20.66 -17.48
CA GLY A 39 -7.99 19.74 -16.63
C GLY A 39 -9.47 20.09 -16.49
N GLY A 40 -10.20 20.00 -17.59
CA GLY A 40 -11.65 19.93 -17.60
C GLY A 40 -12.05 18.53 -17.20
N SER A 41 -12.84 18.41 -16.14
CA SER A 41 -13.77 17.30 -15.96
C SER A 41 -14.66 17.22 -17.20
N GLN A 42 -14.17 16.56 -18.26
CA GLN A 42 -14.97 16.29 -19.43
C GLN A 42 -16.11 15.40 -18.95
N ASN A 43 -17.35 15.84 -19.17
CA ASN A 43 -18.55 15.05 -18.97
C ASN A 43 -18.49 13.84 -19.91
N LEU A 44 -17.76 12.81 -19.49
CA LEU A 44 -17.84 11.45 -20.00
C LEU A 44 -19.23 10.98 -19.58
N GLY A 45 -20.15 10.87 -20.54
CA GLY A 45 -21.59 10.65 -20.28
C GLY A 45 -21.91 9.45 -19.37
N ASP A 46 -23.18 9.27 -19.04
CA ASP A 46 -23.72 8.33 -18.03
C ASP A 46 -23.36 6.83 -18.22
N GLY A 47 -22.54 6.45 -19.20
CA GLY A 47 -22.05 5.08 -19.41
C GLY A 47 -20.70 4.74 -18.76
N TYR A 48 -19.97 5.71 -18.18
CA TYR A 48 -18.56 5.53 -17.78
C TYR A 48 -18.36 5.51 -16.25
N HIS A 49 -19.19 4.74 -15.54
CA HIS A 49 -19.10 4.60 -14.09
C HIS A 49 -17.81 3.89 -13.64
N ALA A 50 -17.33 4.26 -12.45
CA ALA A 50 -16.26 3.54 -11.77
C ALA A 50 -16.73 2.13 -11.36
N PRO A 51 -15.82 1.14 -11.30
CA PRO A 51 -16.19 -0.20 -10.88
C PRO A 51 -16.78 -0.19 -9.47
N SER A 52 -17.62 -1.17 -9.18
CA SER A 52 -18.10 -1.44 -7.83
C SER A 52 -17.49 -2.73 -7.30
N LEU A 53 -17.34 -2.80 -5.98
CA LEU A 53 -17.19 -4.05 -5.26
C LEU A 53 -18.57 -4.40 -4.69
N GLU A 54 -18.95 -5.67 -4.73
CA GLU A 54 -20.22 -6.13 -4.16
C GLU A 54 -20.19 -6.04 -2.63
N GLU A 55 -19.08 -6.48 -2.04
CA GLU A 55 -18.81 -6.46 -0.61
C GLU A 55 -17.34 -6.11 -0.37
N ARG A 56 -17.09 -5.23 0.59
CA ARG A 56 -15.74 -4.80 0.94
C ARG A 56 -15.39 -5.38 2.31
N PRO A 57 -14.21 -5.99 2.49
CA PRO A 57 -13.75 -6.42 3.82
C PRO A 57 -13.77 -5.25 4.81
N ASP A 58 -14.00 -5.57 6.09
CA ASP A 58 -13.97 -4.58 7.16
C ASP A 58 -12.59 -3.90 7.24
N GLY A 59 -12.58 -2.61 7.55
CA GLY A 59 -11.37 -1.78 7.66
C GLY A 59 -11.00 -1.03 6.38
N TRP A 60 -11.39 -1.54 5.20
CA TRP A 60 -11.03 -0.90 3.94
C TRP A 60 -11.95 0.30 3.69
N GLU A 61 -11.42 1.41 3.20
CA GLU A 61 -12.18 2.62 2.88
C GLU A 61 -11.85 3.15 1.48
N VAL A 62 -12.82 3.77 0.80
CA VAL A 62 -12.56 4.43 -0.48
C VAL A 62 -11.88 5.76 -0.18
N THR A 63 -10.65 5.93 -0.64
CA THR A 63 -9.87 7.15 -0.42
C THR A 63 -9.81 8.04 -1.66
N ASP A 64 -10.03 7.47 -2.85
CA ASP A 64 -10.03 8.24 -4.09
C ASP A 64 -10.92 7.63 -5.17
N THR A 65 -11.37 8.45 -6.11
CA THR A 65 -12.02 8.04 -7.35
C THR A 65 -11.53 8.93 -8.50
N ARG A 66 -10.89 8.30 -9.49
CA ARG A 66 -10.25 9.00 -10.61
C ARG A 66 -10.84 8.56 -11.94
N ARG A 67 -10.74 9.43 -12.94
CA ARG A 67 -11.08 9.13 -14.33
C ARG A 67 -9.93 9.55 -15.23
N SER A 68 -9.63 8.73 -16.23
CA SER A 68 -8.63 9.05 -17.24
C SER A 68 -9.06 8.56 -18.61
N THR A 69 -8.53 9.19 -19.64
CA THR A 69 -8.74 8.78 -21.03
C THR A 69 -7.40 8.54 -21.70
N PHE A 70 -7.34 7.57 -22.59
CA PHE A 70 -6.17 7.33 -23.43
C PHE A 70 -6.59 6.98 -24.84
N GLU A 71 -5.75 7.29 -25.80
CA GLU A 71 -6.00 7.06 -27.22
C GLU A 71 -4.74 6.52 -27.88
N ARG A 72 -4.92 5.49 -28.72
CA ARG A 72 -3.85 4.91 -29.53
C ARG A 72 -4.37 4.73 -30.94
N GLU A 73 -3.66 5.28 -31.91
CA GLU A 73 -3.97 5.13 -33.34
C GLU A 73 -2.80 4.48 -34.07
N LYS A 74 -3.08 3.56 -34.99
CA LYS A 74 -2.09 3.03 -35.91
C LYS A 74 -2.73 2.81 -37.29
N PHE A 75 -2.11 3.37 -38.33
CA PHE A 75 -2.61 3.30 -39.72
C PHE A 75 -4.07 3.78 -39.88
N GLY A 76 -4.47 4.83 -39.16
CA GLY A 76 -5.83 5.39 -39.20
C GLY A 76 -6.89 4.56 -38.46
N VAL A 77 -6.50 3.47 -37.79
CA VAL A 77 -7.38 2.66 -36.95
C VAL A 77 -6.98 2.87 -35.49
N GLY A 78 -7.93 3.35 -34.69
CA GLY A 78 -7.71 3.72 -33.30
C GLY A 78 -8.49 2.90 -32.28
N VAL A 79 -7.98 2.92 -31.04
CA VAL A 79 -8.70 2.55 -29.83
C VAL A 79 -8.62 3.70 -28.84
N LYS A 80 -9.77 4.07 -28.28
CA LYS A 80 -9.88 5.05 -27.22
C LYS A 80 -10.44 4.39 -25.97
N GLY A 81 -9.72 4.52 -24.87
CA GLY A 81 -10.06 3.97 -23.57
C GLY A 81 -10.50 5.05 -22.59
N TYR A 82 -11.55 4.74 -21.82
CA TYR A 82 -12.07 5.55 -20.73
C TYR A 82 -11.96 4.73 -19.45
N ALA A 83 -10.99 5.07 -18.61
CA ALA A 83 -10.72 4.37 -17.37
C ALA A 83 -11.34 5.14 -16.19
N SER A 84 -12.07 4.43 -15.34
CA SER A 84 -12.56 4.92 -14.06
C SER A 84 -11.99 4.03 -12.95
N THR A 85 -11.28 4.63 -12.01
CA THR A 85 -10.54 3.92 -10.95
C THR A 85 -11.06 4.32 -9.59
N LYS A 86 -11.30 3.36 -8.71
CA LYS A 86 -11.47 3.58 -7.27
C LYS A 86 -10.23 3.10 -6.54
N VAL A 87 -9.76 3.88 -5.58
CA VAL A 87 -8.64 3.54 -4.70
C VAL A 87 -9.19 3.34 -3.29
N TYR A 88 -8.70 2.29 -2.66
CA TYR A 88 -9.06 1.84 -1.34
C TYR A 88 -7.81 1.76 -0.47
N GLU A 89 -7.97 2.02 0.81
CA GLU A 89 -6.92 1.93 1.82
C GLU A 89 -7.43 1.12 3.00
N GLU A 90 -6.56 0.31 3.60
CA GLU A 90 -6.86 -0.40 4.83
C GLU A 90 -6.67 0.53 6.04
N THR A 91 -7.70 1.31 6.37
CA THR A 91 -7.58 2.41 7.34
C THR A 91 -7.52 1.89 8.77
N ALA A 92 -8.17 0.78 9.09
CA ALA A 92 -8.07 0.18 10.42
C ALA A 92 -6.65 -0.29 10.74
N LEU A 93 -5.93 -0.85 9.75
CA LEU A 93 -4.51 -1.16 9.89
C LEU A 93 -3.66 0.11 10.10
N ARG A 94 -3.87 1.16 9.29
CA ARG A 94 -3.14 2.43 9.44
C ARG A 94 -3.36 3.01 10.83
N GLU A 95 -4.60 3.05 11.30
CA GLU A 95 -4.96 3.56 12.63
C GLU A 95 -4.32 2.71 13.74
N ALA A 96 -4.37 1.38 13.64
CA ALA A 96 -3.77 0.49 14.63
C ALA A 96 -2.25 0.67 14.72
N VAL A 97 -1.58 0.86 13.57
CA VAL A 97 -0.13 1.10 13.54
C VAL A 97 0.20 2.51 14.04
N SER A 98 -0.57 3.52 13.64
CA SER A 98 -0.44 4.88 14.15
C SER A 98 -0.61 4.93 15.67
N GLU A 99 -1.62 4.25 16.22
CA GLU A 99 -1.80 4.15 17.68
C GLU A 99 -0.61 3.46 18.37
N LYS A 100 -0.16 2.32 17.85
CA LYS A 100 0.98 1.58 18.41
C LYS A 100 2.29 2.37 18.37
N THR A 101 2.47 3.19 17.35
CA THR A 101 3.65 4.05 17.17
C THR A 101 3.46 5.46 17.71
N ARG A 102 2.30 5.75 18.31
CA ARG A 102 1.92 7.08 18.83
C ARG A 102 1.97 8.19 17.77
N GLY A 103 1.55 7.88 16.55
CA GLY A 103 1.52 8.80 15.41
C GLY A 103 2.87 9.02 14.74
N GLN A 104 3.94 8.39 15.22
CA GLN A 104 5.26 8.47 14.58
C GLN A 104 5.29 7.71 13.25
N PHE A 105 4.35 6.77 13.05
CA PHE A 105 4.16 6.09 11.79
C PHE A 105 2.69 6.12 11.37
N ASP A 106 2.38 6.91 10.34
CA ASP A 106 1.04 7.08 9.76
C ASP A 106 1.03 6.77 8.26
N GLY A 107 1.95 5.91 7.81
CA GLY A 107 2.06 5.52 6.42
C GLY A 107 0.88 4.66 5.96
N ARG A 108 0.53 4.75 4.68
CA ARG A 108 -0.41 3.82 4.04
C ARG A 108 0.25 2.48 3.84
N LEU A 109 -0.17 1.49 4.62
CA LEU A 109 0.44 0.18 4.64
C LEU A 109 -0.16 -0.78 3.60
N ALA A 110 -1.48 -0.71 3.40
CA ALA A 110 -2.16 -1.53 2.42
C ALA A 110 -3.12 -0.68 1.58
N THR A 111 -3.01 -0.83 0.27
CA THR A 111 -3.82 -0.14 -0.73
C THR A 111 -4.36 -1.14 -1.73
N PHE A 112 -5.53 -0.83 -2.28
CA PHE A 112 -6.17 -1.59 -3.33
C PHE A 112 -6.74 -0.62 -4.36
N PHE A 113 -6.77 -1.00 -5.62
CA PHE A 113 -7.39 -0.24 -6.68
C PHE A 113 -8.22 -1.15 -7.59
N ALA A 114 -9.34 -0.62 -8.04
CA ALA A 114 -10.19 -1.25 -9.03
C ALA A 114 -10.41 -0.27 -10.18
N THR A 115 -10.10 -0.68 -11.40
CA THR A 115 -10.24 0.12 -12.61
C THR A 115 -11.14 -0.59 -13.61
N LYS A 116 -12.14 0.13 -14.12
CA LYS A 116 -12.95 -0.26 -15.27
C LYS A 116 -12.54 0.56 -16.48
N ILE A 117 -12.22 -0.10 -17.58
CA ILE A 117 -11.79 0.52 -18.83
C ILE A 117 -12.84 0.22 -19.90
N ASN A 118 -13.52 1.25 -20.38
CA ASN A 118 -14.41 1.16 -21.53
C ASN A 118 -13.63 1.50 -22.79
N LEU A 119 -13.57 0.56 -23.74
CA LEU A 119 -12.84 0.68 -24.99
C LEU A 119 -13.80 0.98 -26.13
N THR A 120 -13.46 1.97 -26.96
CA THR A 120 -14.22 2.39 -28.14
C THR A 120 -13.32 2.47 -29.36
N GLY A 121 -13.88 2.32 -30.56
CA GLY A 121 -13.14 2.33 -31.83
C GLY A 121 -13.09 0.97 -32.53
N GLU A 122 -12.59 1.00 -33.77
CA GLU A 122 -12.58 -0.16 -34.68
C GLU A 122 -11.53 -1.21 -34.27
N ALA A 123 -10.47 -0.81 -33.54
CA ALA A 123 -9.44 -1.73 -33.05
C ALA A 123 -9.72 -2.33 -31.66
N THR A 124 -10.90 -2.12 -31.08
CA THR A 124 -11.26 -2.62 -29.73
C THR A 124 -11.14 -4.14 -29.60
N ALA A 125 -11.54 -4.89 -30.63
CA ALA A 125 -11.38 -6.35 -30.68
C ALA A 125 -9.91 -6.78 -30.75
N ALA A 126 -9.03 -5.95 -31.34
CA ALA A 126 -7.60 -6.21 -31.47
C ALA A 126 -6.77 -5.75 -30.26
N ALA A 127 -7.38 -5.00 -29.32
CA ALA A 127 -6.78 -4.70 -28.02
C ALA A 127 -6.87 -5.96 -27.14
N GLY A 128 -5.92 -6.87 -27.29
CA GLY A 128 -5.78 -8.06 -26.44
C GLY A 128 -5.43 -7.69 -24.99
N VAL A 129 -5.65 -8.64 -24.07
CA VAL A 129 -5.33 -8.50 -22.65
C VAL A 129 -3.87 -8.11 -22.46
N ASP A 130 -2.95 -8.76 -23.19
CA ASP A 130 -1.50 -8.52 -23.11
C ASP A 130 -1.11 -7.04 -23.23
N ARG A 131 -1.74 -6.29 -24.15
CA ARG A 131 -1.44 -4.85 -24.33
C ARG A 131 -1.99 -3.97 -23.22
N ILE A 132 -3.13 -4.38 -22.66
CA ILE A 132 -3.73 -3.69 -21.51
C ILE A 132 -2.89 -4.00 -20.28
N SER A 133 -2.36 -5.22 -20.17
CA SER A 133 -1.44 -5.65 -19.14
C SER A 133 -0.13 -4.89 -19.16
N GLU A 134 0.54 -4.75 -20.30
CA GLU A 134 1.76 -3.93 -20.42
C GLU A 134 1.54 -2.51 -19.85
N PHE A 135 0.44 -1.88 -20.25
CA PHE A 135 0.09 -0.55 -19.76
C PHE A 135 -0.28 -0.50 -18.28
N ALA A 136 -0.96 -1.53 -17.78
CA ALA A 136 -1.32 -1.64 -16.37
C ALA A 136 -0.09 -1.86 -15.49
N LYS A 137 0.85 -2.69 -15.95
CA LYS A 137 2.13 -2.97 -15.28
C LYS A 137 2.98 -1.71 -15.17
N ASP A 138 3.21 -1.02 -16.29
CA ASP A 138 4.00 0.23 -16.31
C ASP A 138 3.45 1.25 -15.31
N ARG A 139 2.12 1.37 -15.23
CA ARG A 139 1.46 2.26 -14.27
C ARG A 139 1.55 1.76 -12.84
N PHE A 140 1.35 0.48 -12.61
CA PHE A 140 1.41 -0.09 -11.28
C PHE A 140 2.84 0.04 -10.71
N GLU A 141 3.86 -0.25 -11.50
CA GLU A 141 5.27 -0.04 -11.11
C GLU A 141 5.55 1.43 -10.77
N GLY A 142 5.08 2.37 -11.60
CA GLY A 142 5.19 3.80 -11.30
C GLY A 142 4.48 4.20 -10.00
N GLU A 143 3.35 3.57 -9.67
CA GLU A 143 2.65 3.80 -8.41
C GLU A 143 3.34 3.20 -7.19
N LEU A 144 4.03 2.07 -7.35
CA LEU A 144 4.85 1.51 -6.28
C LEU A 144 6.04 2.45 -5.99
N ASP A 145 6.69 2.97 -7.03
CA ASP A 145 7.79 3.95 -6.90
C ASP A 145 7.31 5.25 -6.22
N ASN A 146 6.15 5.78 -6.64
CA ASN A 146 5.53 6.97 -6.01
C ASN A 146 5.15 6.75 -4.53
N GLN A 147 4.96 5.50 -4.10
CA GLN A 147 4.71 5.14 -2.70
C GLN A 147 6.00 5.00 -1.86
N ASN A 148 7.14 5.44 -2.41
CA ASN A 148 8.46 5.34 -1.79
C ASN A 148 8.86 3.87 -1.52
N LEU A 149 8.41 2.96 -2.39
CA LEU A 149 8.86 1.57 -2.35
C LEU A 149 10.19 1.43 -3.08
N GLY A 150 11.23 1.05 -2.35
CA GLY A 150 12.51 0.71 -2.90
C GLY A 150 12.52 -0.71 -3.49
N ASN A 151 13.50 -0.98 -4.35
CA ASN A 151 13.83 -2.32 -4.85
C ASN A 151 12.64 -3.07 -5.49
N VAL A 152 11.73 -2.34 -6.13
CA VAL A 152 10.55 -2.91 -6.80
C VAL A 152 10.99 -3.80 -7.96
N ARG A 153 10.50 -5.04 -7.96
CA ARG A 153 10.75 -6.02 -9.03
C ARG A 153 9.57 -6.95 -9.21
N GLU A 154 9.30 -7.31 -10.46
CA GLU A 154 8.36 -8.38 -10.80
C GLU A 154 8.94 -9.74 -10.34
N VAL A 155 8.08 -10.59 -9.82
CA VAL A 155 8.39 -11.97 -9.42
C VAL A 155 7.29 -12.91 -9.90
N GLU A 156 7.57 -14.21 -9.93
CA GLU A 156 6.52 -15.19 -10.14
C GLU A 156 5.49 -15.10 -8.99
N PRO A 157 4.18 -15.05 -9.30
CA PRO A 157 3.15 -15.01 -8.27
C PRO A 157 3.28 -16.18 -7.29
N GLY A 158 3.32 -15.87 -5.99
CA GLY A 158 3.48 -16.84 -4.93
C GLY A 158 2.36 -16.75 -3.90
N GLY A 159 1.68 -17.85 -3.62
CA GLY A 159 0.49 -17.87 -2.74
C GLY A 159 -0.81 -17.75 -3.54
N SER A 160 -1.90 -17.37 -2.88
CA SER A 160 -3.21 -17.24 -3.54
C SER A 160 -3.20 -16.11 -4.57
N THR A 161 -3.87 -16.31 -5.70
CA THR A 161 -4.03 -15.34 -6.79
C THR A 161 -5.50 -15.23 -7.18
N PRO A 162 -5.96 -14.10 -7.73
CA PRO A 162 -7.35 -13.91 -8.15
C PRO A 162 -7.72 -14.82 -9.32
N ASP A 163 -8.91 -15.42 -9.28
CA ASP A 163 -9.47 -16.17 -10.40
C ASP A 163 -10.37 -15.28 -11.27
N VAL A 164 -9.75 -14.44 -12.10
CA VAL A 164 -10.45 -13.45 -12.97
C VAL A 164 -10.39 -13.79 -14.47
N GLY A 165 -9.86 -14.96 -14.84
CA GLY A 165 -9.72 -15.38 -16.24
C GLY A 165 -8.83 -14.48 -17.10
N GLY A 166 -7.84 -13.84 -16.46
CA GLY A 166 -6.91 -12.89 -17.08
C GLY A 166 -5.46 -13.14 -16.71
N GLU A 167 -4.62 -12.12 -16.85
CA GLU A 167 -3.21 -12.17 -16.47
C GLU A 167 -3.04 -11.63 -15.04
N VAL A 168 -2.12 -12.23 -14.28
CA VAL A 168 -1.81 -11.86 -12.90
C VAL A 168 -0.30 -11.68 -12.78
N TYR A 169 0.11 -10.57 -12.18
CA TYR A 169 1.51 -10.22 -11.94
C TYR A 169 1.72 -9.91 -10.47
N GLU A 170 2.85 -10.35 -9.93
CA GLU A 170 3.25 -10.08 -8.56
C GLU A 170 4.56 -9.29 -8.55
N TYR A 171 4.64 -8.35 -7.62
CA TYR A 171 5.77 -7.47 -7.39
C TYR A 171 6.24 -7.61 -5.95
N ARG A 172 7.54 -7.40 -5.73
CA ARG A 172 8.14 -7.29 -4.41
C ARG A 172 8.92 -6.00 -4.33
N GLY A 173 8.83 -5.34 -3.19
CA GLY A 173 9.58 -4.13 -2.87
C GLY A 173 9.78 -4.00 -1.37
N GLU A 174 10.36 -2.87 -0.97
CA GLU A 174 10.69 -2.57 0.42
C GLU A 174 10.18 -1.17 0.76
N TYR A 175 9.46 -1.05 1.87
CA TYR A 175 8.99 0.22 2.40
C TYR A 175 9.90 0.65 3.56
N GLU A 176 10.49 1.84 3.48
CA GLU A 176 11.30 2.38 4.57
C GLU A 176 10.41 2.80 5.75
N THR A 177 10.56 2.15 6.89
CA THR A 177 9.86 2.52 8.12
C THR A 177 10.61 3.63 8.84
N PRO A 178 9.90 4.63 9.40
CA PRO A 178 10.56 5.68 10.16
C PRO A 178 11.20 5.13 11.44
N GLU A 179 12.18 5.85 11.95
CA GLU A 179 12.66 5.66 13.32
C GLU A 179 11.54 5.99 14.31
N ILE A 180 11.37 5.15 15.33
CA ILE A 180 10.37 5.35 16.38
C ILE A 180 11.10 5.60 17.70
N SER A 181 10.92 6.79 18.27
CA SER A 181 11.50 7.13 19.57
C SER A 181 10.45 7.13 20.68
N ARG A 182 10.87 6.80 21.90
CA ARG A 182 9.99 6.80 23.06
C ARG A 182 10.74 7.11 24.33
N THR A 183 10.18 8.00 25.12
CA THR A 183 10.63 8.24 26.48
C THR A 183 10.00 7.23 27.44
N VAL A 184 10.82 6.53 28.21
CA VAL A 184 10.43 5.58 29.26
C VAL A 184 11.07 5.96 30.59
N ASP A 185 10.28 5.98 31.65
CA ASP A 185 10.78 6.14 33.01
C ASP A 185 11.17 4.78 33.58
N VAL A 186 12.46 4.61 33.84
CA VAL A 186 13.00 3.39 34.42
C VAL A 186 13.23 3.64 35.92
N PRO A 187 12.63 2.83 36.82
CA PRO A 187 12.88 2.95 38.26
C PRO A 187 14.39 2.93 38.56
N ASP A 188 14.82 3.80 39.48
CA ASP A 188 16.22 3.92 39.94
C ASP A 188 17.27 4.32 38.88
N VAL A 189 16.82 4.66 37.66
CA VAL A 189 17.67 5.06 36.51
C VAL A 189 17.25 6.41 35.92
N GLY A 190 15.97 6.77 36.06
CA GLY A 190 15.38 7.99 35.52
C GLY A 190 14.81 7.83 34.13
N THR A 191 14.44 8.97 33.53
CA THR A 191 13.86 9.07 32.20
C THR A 191 14.89 8.72 31.12
N ARG A 192 14.55 7.80 30.21
CA ARG A 192 15.41 7.35 29.11
C ARG A 192 14.68 7.43 27.79
N GLU A 193 15.41 7.87 26.77
CA GLU A 193 14.94 7.76 25.39
C GLU A 193 15.28 6.39 24.84
N LEU A 194 14.32 5.81 24.17
CA LEU A 194 14.37 4.51 23.56
C LEU A 194 14.17 4.70 22.08
N VAL A 195 15.11 4.24 21.27
CA VAL A 195 15.09 4.44 19.83
C VAL A 195 14.98 3.08 19.16
N ILE A 196 13.94 2.89 18.36
CA ILE A 196 13.84 1.78 17.43
C ILE A 196 14.28 2.34 16.07
N PRO A 197 15.40 1.84 15.52
CA PRO A 197 15.96 2.39 14.29
C PRO A 197 14.98 2.23 13.13
N ALA A 198 15.11 3.12 12.14
CA ALA A 198 14.50 2.91 10.83
C ALA A 198 14.95 1.57 10.23
N ASP A 199 14.05 0.92 9.51
CA ASP A 199 14.27 -0.39 8.91
C ASP A 199 13.41 -0.51 7.63
N THR A 200 13.41 -1.68 7.01
CA THR A 200 12.64 -1.97 5.80
C THR A 200 11.53 -2.97 6.09
N LEU A 201 10.32 -2.66 5.63
CA LEU A 201 9.17 -3.55 5.65
C LEU A 201 8.99 -4.14 4.25
N PRO A 202 9.13 -5.47 4.07
CA PRO A 202 8.85 -6.10 2.78
C PRO A 202 7.41 -5.85 2.35
N VAL A 203 7.21 -5.48 1.10
CA VAL A 203 5.90 -5.24 0.48
C VAL A 203 5.70 -6.18 -0.71
N ALA A 204 4.48 -6.68 -0.86
CA ALA A 204 4.03 -7.38 -2.06
C ALA A 204 3.02 -6.49 -2.79
N GLY A 205 3.14 -6.46 -4.11
CA GLY A 205 2.16 -5.88 -5.02
C GLY A 205 1.52 -6.97 -5.87
N LEU A 206 0.21 -6.92 -6.09
CA LEU A 206 -0.51 -7.84 -6.96
C LEU A 206 -1.34 -7.04 -7.93
N VAL A 207 -1.26 -7.34 -9.22
CA VAL A 207 -2.09 -6.71 -10.25
C VAL A 207 -2.61 -7.76 -11.21
N SER A 208 -3.90 -7.69 -11.49
CA SER A 208 -4.60 -8.58 -12.41
C SER A 208 -5.31 -7.78 -13.48
N VAL A 209 -5.29 -8.30 -14.71
CA VAL A 209 -5.88 -7.66 -15.89
C VAL A 209 -6.72 -8.66 -16.64
N TRP A 210 -7.99 -8.34 -16.88
CA TRP A 210 -8.88 -9.22 -17.61
C TRP A 210 -9.83 -8.42 -18.51
N LYS A 211 -10.32 -9.09 -19.55
CA LYS A 211 -11.18 -8.49 -20.57
C LYS A 211 -12.36 -9.42 -20.85
N PRO A 212 -13.47 -9.30 -20.11
CA PRO A 212 -14.61 -10.18 -20.29
C PRO A 212 -15.37 -9.93 -21.60
N SER A 213 -15.20 -8.77 -22.24
CA SER A 213 -15.84 -8.45 -23.51
C SER A 213 -15.00 -7.52 -24.38
N ASN A 214 -15.31 -7.44 -25.69
CA ASN A 214 -14.54 -6.64 -26.64
C ASN A 214 -14.44 -5.14 -26.30
N GLY A 215 -15.39 -4.60 -25.53
CA GLY A 215 -15.47 -3.18 -25.18
C GLY A 215 -15.18 -2.86 -23.72
N VAL A 216 -14.95 -3.86 -22.86
CA VAL A 216 -14.72 -3.63 -21.42
C VAL A 216 -13.56 -4.47 -20.93
N ALA A 217 -12.61 -3.83 -20.28
CA ALA A 217 -11.53 -4.46 -19.55
C ALA A 217 -11.49 -3.95 -18.11
N TYR A 218 -10.89 -4.73 -17.23
CA TYR A 218 -10.74 -4.42 -15.82
C TYR A 218 -9.29 -4.61 -15.40
N VAL A 219 -8.87 -3.79 -14.43
CA VAL A 219 -7.60 -3.94 -13.73
C VAL A 219 -7.90 -3.86 -12.25
N GLY A 220 -7.50 -4.88 -11.50
CA GLY A 220 -7.66 -4.94 -10.05
C GLY A 220 -6.33 -5.31 -9.42
N GLY A 221 -6.00 -4.70 -8.29
CA GLY A 221 -4.72 -4.96 -7.65
C GLY A 221 -4.48 -4.11 -6.42
N GLY A 222 -3.36 -4.33 -5.75
CA GLY A 222 -3.03 -3.63 -4.52
C GLY A 222 -1.60 -3.88 -4.08
N ALA A 223 -1.14 -3.08 -3.12
CA ALA A 223 0.14 -3.24 -2.44
C ALA A 223 -0.11 -3.41 -0.94
N PHE A 224 0.60 -4.34 -0.30
CA PHE A 224 0.43 -4.66 1.12
C PHE A 224 1.72 -5.22 1.71
N PRO A 225 1.92 -5.16 3.04
CA PRO A 225 3.11 -5.72 3.66
C PRO A 225 3.15 -7.23 3.47
N ALA A 226 4.29 -7.73 3.01
CA ALA A 226 4.56 -9.14 2.80
C ALA A 226 5.04 -9.87 4.06
N ALA A 227 5.35 -9.12 5.12
CA ALA A 227 5.80 -9.64 6.40
C ALA A 227 5.22 -8.78 7.53
N ASN A 228 5.19 -9.36 8.73
CA ASN A 228 4.94 -8.57 9.93
C ASN A 228 6.20 -7.79 10.33
N TYR A 229 6.03 -6.57 10.82
CA TYR A 229 7.11 -5.81 11.43
C TYR A 229 7.24 -6.21 12.89
N ALA A 230 8.28 -6.98 13.21
CA ALA A 230 8.59 -7.41 14.56
C ALA A 230 10.09 -7.22 14.86
N GLN A 231 10.40 -6.39 15.85
CA GLN A 231 11.76 -6.10 16.28
C GLN A 231 11.92 -6.33 17.79
N GLU A 232 13.05 -6.86 18.21
CA GLU A 232 13.45 -6.99 19.62
C GLU A 232 14.84 -6.37 19.80
N ASP A 233 14.96 -5.45 20.75
CA ASP A 233 16.26 -4.86 21.12
C ASP A 233 16.46 -4.91 22.64
N THR A 234 17.72 -4.97 23.08
CA THR A 234 18.09 -5.03 24.50
C THR A 234 19.05 -3.90 24.82
N ILE A 235 18.61 -2.97 25.66
CA ILE A 235 19.39 -1.84 26.14
C ILE A 235 19.88 -2.14 27.56
N SER A 236 21.19 -2.34 27.71
CA SER A 236 21.83 -2.49 29.03
C SER A 236 22.11 -1.13 29.66
N ILE A 237 21.58 -0.89 30.85
CA ILE A 237 21.75 0.35 31.61
C ILE A 237 22.39 0.02 32.96
N THR A 238 23.33 0.85 33.42
CA THR A 238 23.88 0.75 34.78
C THR A 238 23.24 1.82 35.64
N SER A 239 22.64 1.41 36.77
CA SER A 239 22.07 2.32 37.77
C SER A 239 23.17 3.05 38.55
N GLU A 240 22.80 4.12 39.25
CA GLU A 240 23.73 4.85 40.14
C GLU A 240 24.26 3.97 41.29
N ALA A 241 23.54 2.90 41.64
CA ALA A 241 23.95 1.91 42.63
C ALA A 241 24.95 0.86 42.09
N GLY A 242 25.25 0.87 40.78
CA GLY A 242 26.16 -0.07 40.12
C GLY A 242 25.50 -1.37 39.62
N ASP A 243 24.18 -1.52 39.81
CA ASP A 243 23.42 -2.66 39.28
C ASP A 243 23.12 -2.49 37.79
N GLY A 244 23.29 -3.56 37.01
CA GLY A 244 22.97 -3.62 35.59
C GLY A 244 21.51 -4.03 35.34
N ILE A 245 20.77 -3.21 34.60
CA ILE A 245 19.39 -3.43 34.18
C ILE A 245 19.38 -3.63 32.67
N ASP A 246 18.86 -4.77 32.21
CA ASP A 246 18.66 -5.03 30.78
C ASP A 246 17.19 -4.72 30.43
N LEU A 247 16.98 -3.66 29.66
CA LEU A 247 15.68 -3.25 29.15
C LEU A 247 15.44 -3.90 27.79
N VAL A 248 14.45 -4.79 27.71
CA VAL A 248 14.09 -5.45 26.44
C VAL A 248 12.90 -4.74 25.84
N VAL A 249 13.10 -4.20 24.63
CA VAL A 249 12.08 -3.55 23.81
C VAL A 249 11.59 -4.54 22.78
N ARG A 250 10.28 -4.66 22.63
CA ARG A 250 9.68 -5.42 21.55
C ARG A 250 8.67 -4.55 20.82
N VAL A 251 8.85 -4.44 19.51
CA VAL A 251 7.90 -3.83 18.61
C VAL A 251 7.25 -4.94 17.82
N ASN A 252 5.93 -4.95 17.76
CA ASN A 252 5.18 -5.85 16.90
C ASN A 252 3.97 -5.07 16.38
N LEU A 253 3.96 -4.77 15.08
CA LEU A 253 2.86 -4.03 14.47
C LEU A 253 1.60 -4.88 14.31
N GLY A 254 1.70 -6.21 14.48
CA GLY A 254 0.57 -7.14 14.41
C GLY A 254 -0.04 -7.20 13.02
N ILE A 255 0.77 -6.96 11.99
CA ILE A 255 0.36 -7.04 10.59
C ILE A 255 0.18 -8.53 10.27
N ASP A 256 -0.93 -8.86 9.63
CA ASP A 256 -1.20 -10.18 9.06
C ASP A 256 -1.13 -10.11 7.52
N PRO A 257 0.04 -10.41 6.93
CA PRO A 257 0.21 -10.43 5.47
C PRO A 257 -0.73 -11.41 4.75
N GLY A 258 -1.12 -12.50 5.42
CA GLY A 258 -1.99 -13.52 4.85
C GLY A 258 -3.42 -13.00 4.70
N ALA A 259 -3.93 -12.33 5.74
CA ALA A 259 -5.24 -11.68 5.69
C ALA A 259 -5.28 -10.57 4.63
N LEU A 260 -4.28 -9.68 4.61
CA LEU A 260 -4.21 -8.60 3.62
C LEU A 260 -4.14 -9.11 2.18
N ARG A 261 -3.36 -10.18 1.94
CA ARG A 261 -3.35 -10.82 0.63
C ARG A 261 -4.72 -11.38 0.26
N SER A 262 -5.38 -12.06 1.21
CA SER A 262 -6.71 -12.63 1.00
C SER A 262 -7.74 -11.55 0.67
N ASP A 263 -7.67 -10.40 1.34
CA ASP A 263 -8.53 -9.24 1.06
C ASP A 263 -8.31 -8.71 -0.35
N VAL A 264 -7.05 -8.45 -0.74
CA VAL A 264 -6.73 -7.95 -2.10
C VAL A 264 -7.19 -8.93 -3.17
N VAL A 265 -6.99 -10.24 -2.96
CA VAL A 265 -7.46 -11.28 -3.89
C VAL A 265 -8.98 -11.26 -4.01
N THR A 266 -9.68 -11.31 -2.89
CA THR A 266 -11.15 -11.30 -2.83
C THR A 266 -11.72 -10.03 -3.46
N MET A 267 -11.15 -8.86 -3.15
CA MET A 267 -11.57 -7.59 -3.73
C MET A 267 -11.32 -7.55 -5.25
N THR A 268 -10.23 -8.15 -5.74
CA THR A 268 -9.92 -8.22 -7.17
C THR A 268 -10.96 -9.06 -7.92
N GLU A 269 -11.34 -10.21 -7.36
CA GLU A 269 -12.34 -11.12 -7.95
C GLU A 269 -13.73 -10.48 -8.04
N GLN A 270 -14.05 -9.52 -7.18
CA GLN A 270 -15.33 -8.82 -7.17
C GLN A 270 -15.42 -7.62 -8.12
N VAL A 271 -14.33 -7.23 -8.79
CA VAL A 271 -14.34 -6.05 -9.65
C VAL A 271 -15.21 -6.28 -10.90
N GLY A 272 -16.27 -5.46 -11.05
CA GLY A 272 -17.22 -5.48 -12.19
C GLY A 272 -17.85 -4.11 -12.51
#